data_AF-A0A1B9I399-F1
#
_entry.id   AF-A0A1B9I399-F1
#
_cell.length_a   1.000
_cell.length_b   1.000
_cell.length_c   1.000
_cell.angle_alpha   90.00
_cell.angle_beta   90.00
_cell.angle_gamma   90.00
#
_symmetry.space_group_name_H-M   'P 1'
#
loop_
_entity.id
_entity.type
_entity.pdbx_description
1 polymer ?
#
loop_
_entity_poly.entity_id
_entity_poly.type
_entity_poly.pdbx_seq_one_letter_code
_entity_poly.pdbx_strand_id
1 'polypeptide(L)'
;MPHYPPRPPPGIRRVIWNQRIWLESTFATSMMQPWEKALIVTVLSFVTLLIWFSIYTYLPSHIEYLAKRWSYYVYGDETVEVSAPIKAWIRSQVGKLLVGIKDSVVGKGELEL
;
A
#
# COMPACT_ATOMS: atom_id res chain seq x y z
N MET A 1 35.64 -15.45 15.63
CA MET A 1 34.77 -15.65 14.44
C MET A 1 33.71 -14.55 14.45
N PRO A 2 33.25 -14.03 13.30
CA PRO A 2 32.19 -13.01 13.27
C PRO A 2 30.89 -13.57 13.88
N HIS A 3 30.32 -12.87 14.86
CA HIS A 3 29.09 -13.28 15.57
C HIS A 3 27.78 -12.89 14.86
N TYR A 4 27.84 -12.23 13.70
CA TYR A 4 26.65 -11.83 12.96
C TYR A 4 26.39 -12.76 11.78
N PRO A 5 25.13 -13.16 11.54
CA PRO A 5 24.79 -13.92 10.34
C PRO A 5 25.12 -13.09 9.10
N PRO A 6 25.75 -13.69 8.06
CA PRO A 6 26.08 -12.98 6.84
C PRO A 6 24.80 -12.48 6.16
N ARG A 7 24.90 -11.34 5.47
CA ARG A 7 23.80 -10.77 4.69
C ARG A 7 23.32 -11.82 3.65
N PRO A 8 22.00 -12.05 3.53
CA PRO A 8 21.48 -13.01 2.55
C PRO A 8 21.72 -12.53 1.10
N PRO A 9 21.82 -13.47 0.14
CA PRO A 9 21.99 -13.18 -1.28
C PRO A 9 20.83 -12.32 -1.84
N PRO A 10 21.06 -11.58 -2.96
CA PRO A 10 20.06 -10.69 -3.55
C PRO A 10 18.75 -11.44 -3.90
N GLY A 11 17.61 -10.80 -3.62
CA GLY A 11 16.27 -11.35 -3.81
C GLY A 11 15.29 -10.93 -2.70
N ILE A 12 14.11 -11.53 -2.68
CA ILE A 12 13.03 -11.22 -1.71
C ILE A 12 13.50 -11.41 -0.26
N ARG A 13 14.31 -12.46 -0.02
CA ARG A 13 14.90 -12.74 1.30
C ARG A 13 15.74 -11.57 1.83
N ARG A 14 16.47 -10.87 0.94
CA ARG A 14 17.25 -9.69 1.31
C ARG A 14 16.39 -8.48 1.60
N VAL A 15 15.28 -8.31 0.89
CA VAL A 15 14.32 -7.23 1.16
C VAL A 15 13.67 -7.42 2.52
N ILE A 16 13.18 -8.63 2.82
CA ILE A 16 12.57 -8.94 4.13
C ILE A 16 13.60 -8.76 5.25
N TRP A 17 14.84 -9.21 5.04
CA TRP A 17 15.92 -9.01 6.01
C TRP A 17 16.20 -7.52 6.24
N ASN A 18 16.31 -6.71 5.19
CA ASN A 18 16.51 -5.26 5.32
C ASN A 18 15.37 -4.60 6.10
N GLN A 19 14.11 -4.94 5.80
CA GLN A 19 12.94 -4.40 6.50
C GLN A 19 12.95 -4.77 7.98
N ARG A 20 13.27 -6.03 8.31
CA ARG A 20 13.41 -6.48 9.69
C ARG A 20 14.50 -5.71 10.43
N ILE A 21 15.69 -5.55 9.85
CA ILE A 21 16.79 -4.80 10.48
C ILE A 21 16.42 -3.31 10.65
N TRP A 22 15.76 -2.71 9.67
CA TRP A 22 15.29 -1.33 9.75
C TRP A 22 14.30 -1.13 10.90
N LEU A 23 13.33 -2.04 11.05
CA LEU A 23 12.39 -2.02 12.17
C LEU A 23 13.09 -2.22 13.51
N GLU A 24 13.98 -3.22 13.62
CA GLU A 24 14.72 -3.50 14.85
C GLU A 24 15.64 -2.34 15.28
N SER A 25 16.16 -1.60 14.31
CA SER A 25 17.01 -0.42 14.56
C SER A 25 16.17 0.81 14.96
N THR A 26 15.07 1.07 14.25
CA THR A 26 14.22 2.26 14.46
C THR A 26 13.49 2.21 15.80
N PHE A 27 12.96 1.05 16.16
CA PHE A 27 12.18 0.86 17.39
C PHE A 27 13.01 0.29 18.54
N ALA A 28 14.34 0.19 18.39
CA ALA A 28 15.25 -0.43 19.36
C ALA A 28 14.79 -1.80 19.86
N THR A 29 14.00 -2.53 19.05
CA THR A 29 13.34 -3.78 19.43
C THR A 29 14.33 -4.92 19.66
N SER A 30 15.60 -4.73 19.28
CA SER A 30 16.70 -5.65 19.56
C SER A 30 17.03 -5.76 21.05
N MET A 31 16.71 -4.75 21.87
CA MET A 31 17.00 -4.72 23.31
C MET A 31 15.83 -5.19 24.19
N MET A 32 14.65 -5.38 23.60
CA MET A 32 13.43 -5.73 24.32
C MET A 32 13.31 -7.23 24.56
N GLN A 33 12.63 -7.61 25.64
CA GLN A 33 12.36 -9.02 25.88
C GLN A 33 11.35 -9.56 24.84
N PRO A 34 11.41 -10.86 24.49
CA PRO A 34 10.54 -11.43 23.45
C PRO A 34 9.04 -11.24 23.71
N TRP A 35 8.61 -11.23 24.98
CA TRP A 35 7.21 -11.03 25.35
C TRP A 35 6.77 -9.57 25.21
N GLU A 36 7.63 -8.60 25.54
CA GLU A 36 7.34 -7.16 25.39
C GLU A 36 7.15 -6.83 23.91
N LYS A 37 8.02 -7.37 23.06
CA LYS A 37 7.89 -7.28 21.61
C LYS A 37 6.57 -7.86 21.12
N ALA A 38 6.17 -9.03 21.63
CA ALA A 38 4.91 -9.66 21.27
C ALA A 38 3.70 -8.78 21.65
N LEU A 39 3.70 -8.17 22.84
CA LEU A 39 2.65 -7.24 23.24
C LEU A 39 2.57 -6.02 22.34
N ILE A 40 3.69 -5.35 22.07
CA ILE A 40 3.71 -4.16 21.20
C ILE A 40 3.18 -4.50 19.81
N VAL A 41 3.67 -5.59 19.20
CA VAL A 41 3.21 -6.02 17.87
C VAL A 41 1.72 -6.33 17.89
N THR A 42 1.22 -6.96 18.95
CA THR A 42 -0.21 -7.29 19.07
C THR A 42 -1.07 -6.04 19.16
N VAL A 43 -0.72 -5.10 20.05
CA VAL A 43 -1.45 -3.84 20.23
C VAL A 43 -1.40 -3.00 18.95
N LEU A 44 -0.23 -2.86 18.34
CA LEU A 44 -0.06 -2.08 17.12
C LEU A 44 -0.83 -2.69 15.96
N SER A 45 -0.82 -4.02 15.83
CA SER A 45 -1.62 -4.72 14.82
C SER A 45 -3.11 -4.54 15.07
N PHE A 46 -3.56 -4.63 16.32
CA PHE A 46 -4.96 -4.40 16.69
C PHE A 46 -5.43 -2.99 16.34
N VAL A 47 -4.69 -1.96 16.75
CA VAL A 47 -4.99 -0.56 16.42
C VAL A 47 -4.99 -0.35 14.90
N THR A 48 -4.01 -0.93 14.19
CA THR A 48 -3.93 -0.85 12.73
C THR A 48 -5.13 -1.50 12.05
N LEU A 49 -5.59 -2.65 12.53
CA LEU A 49 -6.80 -3.31 12.03
C LEU A 49 -8.05 -2.47 12.28
N LEU A 50 -8.16 -1.83 13.44
CA LEU A 50 -9.27 -0.91 13.74
C LEU A 50 -9.25 0.29 12.79
N ILE A 51 -8.07 0.85 12.50
CA ILE A 51 -7.92 1.95 11.52
C ILE A 51 -8.36 1.48 10.14
N TRP A 52 -7.90 0.30 9.68
CA TRP A 52 -8.33 -0.24 8.39
C TRP A 52 -9.83 -0.48 8.34
N PHE A 53 -10.40 -1.07 9.39
CA PHE A 53 -11.84 -1.26 9.49
C PHE A 53 -12.60 0.07 9.38
N SER A 54 -12.12 1.11 10.06
CA SER A 54 -12.68 2.45 9.98
C SER A 54 -12.57 3.04 8.57
N ILE A 55 -11.41 2.90 7.92
CA ILE A 55 -11.19 3.34 6.54
C ILE A 55 -12.19 2.66 5.60
N TYR A 56 -12.37 1.35 5.68
CA TYR A 56 -13.29 0.64 4.79
C TYR A 56 -14.76 0.95 5.05
N THR A 57 -15.13 1.19 6.30
CA THR A 57 -16.54 1.39 6.68
C THR A 57 -16.98 2.85 6.58
N TYR A 58 -16.16 3.78 7.05
CA TYR A 58 -16.55 5.19 7.22
C TYR A 58 -16.00 6.11 6.14
N LEU A 59 -14.77 5.87 5.65
CA LEU A 59 -14.16 6.77 4.67
C LEU A 59 -14.94 6.91 3.35
N PRO A 60 -15.49 5.84 2.73
CA PRO A 60 -16.17 5.99 1.43
C PRO A 60 -17.41 6.88 1.51
N SER A 61 -18.21 6.77 2.57
CA SER A 61 -19.38 7.63 2.77
C SER A 61 -18.99 9.10 2.97
N HIS A 62 -17.89 9.35 3.67
CA HIS A 62 -17.38 10.70 3.90
C HIS A 62 -16.80 11.34 2.63
N ILE A 63 -16.13 10.55 1.78
CA ILE A 63 -15.63 11.03 0.49
C ILE A 63 -16.80 11.46 -0.41
N GLU A 64 -17.88 10.67 -0.47
CA GLU A 64 -19.06 11.04 -1.28
C GLU A 64 -19.68 12.37 -0.82
N TYR A 65 -19.80 12.55 0.49
CA TYR A 65 -20.29 13.79 1.08
C TYR A 65 -19.39 14.99 0.77
N LEU A 66 -18.08 14.84 0.95
CA LEU A 66 -17.10 15.89 0.64
C LEU A 66 -17.09 16.23 -0.85
N ALA A 67 -17.28 15.25 -1.72
CA ALA A 67 -17.33 15.46 -3.17
C ALA A 67 -18.53 16.35 -3.58
N LYS A 68 -19.72 16.12 -3.02
CA LYS A 68 -20.91 16.97 -3.27
C LYS A 68 -20.71 18.40 -2.80
N ARG A 69 -20.10 18.58 -1.62
CA ARG A 69 -19.77 19.92 -1.12
C ARG A 69 -18.74 20.63 -1.97
N TRP A 70 -17.71 19.90 -2.41
CA TRP A 70 -16.70 20.45 -3.29
C TRP A 70 -17.30 20.87 -4.64
N SER A 71 -18.24 20.08 -5.19
CA SER A 71 -18.92 20.44 -6.45
C SER A 71 -19.75 21.73 -6.31
N TYR A 72 -20.45 21.89 -5.18
CA TYR A 72 -21.18 23.12 -4.89
C TYR A 72 -20.26 24.34 -4.84
N TYR A 73 -19.12 24.25 -4.15
CA TYR A 73 -18.22 25.39 -4.02
C TYR A 73 -17.47 25.75 -5.30
N VAL A 74 -17.18 24.77 -6.17
CA VAL A 74 -16.42 25.00 -7.41
C VAL A 74 -17.32 25.35 -8.59
N TYR A 75 -18.44 24.64 -8.73
CA TYR A 75 -19.33 24.75 -9.91
C TYR A 75 -20.66 25.44 -9.61
N GLY A 76 -20.99 25.69 -8.33
CA GLY A 76 -22.27 26.25 -7.93
C GLY A 76 -23.43 25.26 -7.97
N ASP A 77 -23.15 23.98 -8.24
CA ASP A 77 -24.15 22.92 -8.39
C ASP A 77 -23.68 21.61 -7.70
N GLU A 78 -24.56 21.06 -6.88
CA GLU A 78 -24.36 19.82 -6.12
C GLU A 78 -24.55 18.56 -6.98
N THR A 79 -25.17 18.68 -8.15
CA THR A 79 -25.50 17.56 -9.05
C THR A 79 -24.39 17.24 -10.04
N VAL A 80 -23.37 18.10 -10.16
CA VAL A 80 -22.22 17.89 -11.05
C VAL A 80 -21.41 16.71 -10.51
N GLU A 81 -21.46 15.58 -11.22
CA GLU A 81 -20.71 14.38 -10.85
C GLU A 81 -19.20 14.53 -11.09
N VAL A 82 -18.51 15.02 -10.06
CA VAL A 82 -17.04 15.16 -10.04
C VAL A 82 -16.31 13.83 -10.16
N SER A 83 -16.96 12.72 -9.77
CA SER A 83 -16.34 11.40 -9.79
C SER A 83 -16.19 10.80 -11.19
N ALA A 84 -17.00 11.23 -12.16
CA ALA A 84 -16.99 10.72 -13.52
C ALA A 84 -15.63 10.89 -14.25
N PRO A 85 -15.02 12.09 -14.30
CA PRO A 85 -13.71 12.27 -14.93
C PRO A 85 -12.60 11.49 -14.23
N ILE A 86 -12.64 11.40 -12.90
CA ILE A 86 -11.64 10.66 -12.11
C ILE A 86 -11.73 9.16 -12.42
N LYS A 87 -12.94 8.59 -12.41
CA LYS A 87 -13.16 7.17 -12.74
C LYS A 87 -12.70 6.86 -14.18
N ALA A 88 -13.00 7.75 -15.13
CA ALA A 88 -12.55 7.62 -16.52
C ALA A 88 -11.01 7.65 -16.62
N TRP A 89 -10.36 8.57 -15.90
CA TRP A 89 -8.90 8.63 -15.84
C TRP A 89 -8.30 7.36 -15.23
N ILE A 90 -8.81 6.87 -14.09
CA ILE A 90 -8.32 5.65 -13.44
C ILE A 90 -8.44 4.45 -14.38
N ARG A 91 -9.62 4.28 -15.01
CA ARG A 91 -9.85 3.20 -15.98
C ARG A 91 -8.86 3.25 -17.14
N SER A 92 -8.53 4.45 -17.62
CA SER A 92 -7.55 4.63 -18.69
C SER A 92 -6.13 4.23 -18.28
N GLN A 93 -5.72 4.50 -17.04
CA GLN A 93 -4.39 4.13 -16.55
C GLN A 93 -4.27 2.62 -16.32
N VAL A 94 -5.30 1.99 -15.76
CA VAL A 94 -5.34 0.53 -15.58
C VAL A 94 -5.31 -0.18 -16.93
N GLY A 95 -6.08 0.30 -17.91
CA GLY A 95 -6.06 -0.24 -19.27
C GLY A 95 -4.68 -0.16 -19.91
N LYS A 96 -3.99 0.99 -19.80
CA LYS A 96 -2.63 1.18 -20.33
C LYS A 96 -1.60 0.26 -19.66
N LEU A 97 -1.67 0.09 -18.35
CA LEU A 97 -0.78 -0.82 -17.62
C LEU A 97 -0.99 -2.28 -18.02
N LEU A 98 -2.24 -2.71 -18.15
CA LEU A 98 -2.56 -4.09 -18.56
C LEU A 98 -2.11 -4.38 -19.99
N VAL A 99 -2.28 -3.42 -20.92
CA VAL A 99 -1.77 -3.55 -22.30
C VAL A 99 -0.25 -3.61 -22.31
N GLY A 100 0.44 -2.71 -21.60
CA GLY A 100 1.90 -2.72 -21.53
C GLY A 100 2.49 -4.01 -20.95
N ILE A 101 1.83 -4.60 -19.94
CA ILE A 101 2.23 -5.91 -19.39
C ILE A 101 2.01 -7.00 -20.43
N LYS A 102 0.86 -7.02 -21.12
CA LYS A 102 0.57 -8.01 -22.17
C LYS A 102 1.61 -7.94 -23.29
N ASP A 103 1.96 -6.75 -23.74
CA ASP A 103 2.94 -6.54 -24.81
C ASP A 103 4.35 -6.97 -24.38
N SER A 104 4.72 -6.73 -23.11
CA SER A 104 6.00 -7.17 -22.54
C SER A 104 6.11 -8.69 -22.43
N VAL A 105 5.01 -9.38 -22.14
CA VAL A 105 4.96 -10.85 -22.05
C VAL A 105 4.96 -11.48 -23.45
N VAL A 106 4.20 -10.91 -24.39
CA VAL A 106 4.17 -11.38 -25.78
C VAL A 106 5.52 -11.20 -26.45
N GLY A 107 6.17 -10.04 -26.29
CA GLY A 107 7.50 -9.78 -26.85
C GLY A 107 8.60 -10.67 -26.28
N LYS A 108 8.45 -11.19 -25.06
CA LYS A 108 9.38 -12.18 -24.50
C LYS A 108 9.16 -13.59 -25.07
N GLY A 109 7.92 -13.93 -25.43
CA GLY A 109 7.58 -15.23 -26.03
C GLY A 109 8.09 -15.41 -27.47
N GLU A 110 8.20 -14.33 -28.24
CA GLU A 110 8.78 -14.39 -29.60
C GLU A 110 10.31 -14.52 -29.63
N LEU A 111 11.01 -14.22 -28.53
CA LEU A 111 12.47 -14.30 -28.44
C LEU A 111 12.98 -15.67 -27.96
N GLU A 112 12.10 -16.56 -27.51
CA GLU A 112 12.44 -17.91 -27.03
C GLU A 112 12.02 -19.04 -28.00
N LEU A 113 11.55 -18.70 -29.21
CA LEU A 113 11.30 -19.61 -30.34
C LEU A 113 12.31 -19.35 -31.47
#